data_AF-A0A399G8B7-F1
#
_entry.id   AF-A0A399G8B7-F1
#
_cell.length_a   1.000
_cell.length_b   1.000
_cell.length_c   1.000
_cell.angle_alpha   90.00
_cell.angle_beta   90.00
_cell.angle_gamma   90.00
#
_symmetry.space_group_name_H-M   'P 1'
#
loop_
_entity.id
_entity.type
_entity.pdbx_description
1 polymer ?
#
loop_
_entity_poly.entity_id
_entity_poly.type
_entity_poly.pdbx_seq_one_letter_code
_entity_poly.pdbx_strand_id
1 'polypeptide(L)'
;MLSLVNSQLLSTDLEINEPLKVDVKIMVKTALQHLHIFYPKSWPSLLATLDSLPDYLLNQTTPHKSMHHRIQSIILEDIDAFIWSIPNKNTSSVSMSSNTLAVASTQLIIRLTKLIKLLSCGAVLTSHSTSQSSYRPALPTSWPQGTSVTRLAIRRVDVPKFAPAISVEEAEKERLQRWEVVSRGRFECWKVGAGARDGEGFAFRVGKAIEVERGGRG
;
A
#
# COMPACT_ATOMS: atom_id res chain seq x y z
N MET A 1 -11.70 4.59 -10.42
CA MET A 1 -12.52 4.90 -9.22
C MET A 1 -14.01 4.83 -9.53
N LEU A 2 -14.53 5.53 -10.56
CA LEU A 2 -15.95 5.43 -10.99
C LEU A 2 -16.39 4.00 -11.38
N SER A 3 -15.53 3.23 -12.03
CA SER A 3 -15.80 1.83 -12.39
C SER A 3 -16.01 0.93 -11.17
N LEU A 4 -15.23 1.14 -10.10
CA LEU A 4 -15.31 0.37 -8.86
C LEU A 4 -16.60 0.70 -8.10
N VAL A 5 -16.92 1.98 -7.97
CA VAL A 5 -18.17 2.43 -7.32
C VAL A 5 -19.39 1.89 -8.09
N ASN A 6 -19.38 1.97 -9.42
CA ASN A 6 -20.44 1.39 -10.25
C ASN A 6 -20.52 -0.13 -10.11
N SER A 7 -19.39 -0.84 -10.02
CA SER A 7 -19.39 -2.29 -9.81
C SER A 7 -19.96 -2.70 -8.46
N GLN A 8 -19.68 -1.92 -7.41
CA GLN A 8 -20.19 -2.16 -6.06
C GLN A 8 -21.70 -1.87 -6.00
N LEU A 9 -22.16 -0.80 -6.63
CA LEU A 9 -23.59 -0.50 -6.78
C LEU A 9 -24.35 -1.58 -7.59
N LEU A 10 -23.71 -2.16 -8.61
CA LEU A 10 -24.28 -3.27 -9.38
C LEU A 10 -24.27 -4.60 -8.61
N SER A 11 -23.38 -4.75 -7.62
CA SER A 11 -23.35 -5.94 -6.76
C SER A 11 -24.35 -5.89 -5.61
N THR A 12 -24.94 -4.72 -5.34
CA THR A 12 -26.09 -4.58 -4.44
C THR A 12 -27.38 -4.76 -5.22
N ASP A 13 -28.36 -5.48 -4.68
CA ASP A 13 -29.72 -5.62 -5.26
C ASP A 13 -30.54 -4.30 -5.25
N LEU A 14 -29.86 -3.15 -5.20
CA LEU A 14 -30.46 -1.83 -5.18
C LEU A 14 -30.70 -1.35 -6.62
N GLU A 15 -31.93 -0.99 -6.94
CA GLU A 15 -32.26 -0.38 -8.23
C GLU A 15 -31.50 0.95 -8.40
N ILE A 16 -30.67 1.04 -9.44
CA ILE A 16 -29.88 2.23 -9.74
C ILE A 16 -30.80 3.27 -10.39
N ASN A 17 -31.48 4.06 -9.56
CA ASN A 17 -32.29 5.19 -9.98
C ASN A 17 -31.43 6.45 -10.22
N GLU A 18 -31.97 7.43 -10.94
CA GLU A 18 -31.28 8.69 -11.21
C GLU A 18 -30.95 9.53 -9.94
N PRO A 19 -31.83 9.62 -8.90
CA PRO A 19 -31.47 10.35 -7.69
C PRO A 19 -30.29 9.71 -6.94
N LEU A 20 -30.22 8.38 -6.84
CA LEU A 20 -29.09 7.67 -6.21
C LEU A 20 -27.76 7.97 -6.91
N LYS A 21 -27.75 8.07 -8.25
CA LYS A 21 -26.54 8.45 -8.99
C LYS A 21 -26.09 9.86 -8.64
N VAL A 22 -27.02 10.79 -8.46
CA VAL A 22 -26.72 12.18 -8.05
C VAL A 22 -26.13 12.17 -6.65
N ASP A 23 -26.74 11.45 -5.71
CA ASP A 23 -26.29 11.36 -4.32
C ASP A 23 -24.89 10.74 -4.22
N VAL A 24 -24.63 9.65 -4.95
CA VAL A 24 -23.30 9.02 -5.00
C VAL A 24 -22.25 9.98 -5.58
N LYS A 25 -22.58 10.74 -6.63
CA LYS A 25 -21.66 11.75 -7.19
C LYS A 25 -21.36 12.85 -6.17
N ILE A 26 -22.37 13.33 -5.45
CA ILE A 26 -22.21 14.33 -4.38
C ILE A 26 -21.32 13.76 -3.28
N MET A 27 -21.61 12.54 -2.81
CA MET A 27 -20.81 11.86 -1.79
C MET A 27 -19.35 11.70 -2.21
N VAL A 28 -19.07 11.21 -3.42
CA VAL A 28 -17.70 11.06 -3.95
C VAL A 28 -17.02 12.43 -4.05
N LYS A 29 -17.70 13.45 -4.57
CA LYS A 29 -17.16 14.81 -4.69
C LYS A 29 -16.82 15.38 -3.31
N THR A 30 -17.66 15.16 -2.31
CA THR A 30 -17.41 15.60 -0.92
C THR A 30 -16.24 14.82 -0.32
N ALA A 31 -16.21 13.50 -0.46
CA ALA A 31 -15.11 12.66 0.04
C ALA A 31 -13.75 13.08 -0.55
N LEU A 32 -13.70 13.39 -1.85
CA LEU A 32 -12.48 13.84 -2.52
C LEU A 32 -11.99 15.21 -2.07
N GLN A 33 -12.83 16.05 -1.46
CA GLN A 33 -12.38 17.32 -0.85
C GLN A 33 -11.54 17.10 0.40
N HIS A 34 -11.61 15.91 0.99
CA HIS A 34 -10.88 15.53 2.20
C HIS A 34 -9.62 14.72 1.95
N LEU A 35 -9.27 14.48 0.68
CA LEU A 35 -8.03 13.84 0.29
C LEU A 35 -6.96 14.90 -0.04
N HIS A 36 -5.92 14.94 0.78
CA HIS A 36 -4.78 15.86 0.60
C HIS A 36 -3.59 15.09 0.03
N ILE A 37 -3.24 15.37 -1.23
CA ILE A 37 -2.18 14.66 -1.95
C ILE A 37 -0.95 15.55 -2.07
N PHE A 38 0.20 15.04 -1.63
CA PHE A 38 1.51 15.65 -1.79
C PHE A 38 2.38 14.77 -2.68
N TYR A 39 3.21 15.38 -3.53
CA TYR A 39 4.09 14.66 -4.45
C TYR A 39 5.56 15.07 -4.22
N PRO A 40 6.20 14.54 -3.17
CA PRO A 40 7.64 14.76 -2.97
C PRO A 40 8.44 14.12 -4.10
N LYS A 41 9.52 14.79 -4.52
CA LYS A 41 10.36 14.35 -5.67
C LYS A 41 11.69 13.72 -5.26
N SER A 42 12.02 13.76 -3.98
CA SER A 42 13.28 13.27 -3.43
C SER A 42 13.14 12.95 -1.95
N TRP A 43 14.10 12.22 -1.38
CA TRP A 43 14.12 11.90 0.04
C TRP A 43 14.04 13.16 0.94
N PRO A 44 14.86 14.22 0.74
CA PRO A 44 14.72 15.45 1.52
C PRO A 44 13.37 16.15 1.34
N SER A 45 12.81 16.14 0.13
CA SER A 45 11.49 16.74 -0.15
C SER A 45 10.37 15.99 0.58
N LEU A 46 10.46 14.66 0.69
CA LEU A 46 9.53 13.86 1.50
C LEU A 46 9.61 14.24 2.97
N LEU A 47 10.83 14.32 3.54
CA LEU A 47 11.01 14.69 4.95
C LEU A 47 10.49 16.11 5.22
N ALA A 48 10.78 17.06 4.35
CA ALA A 48 10.29 18.43 4.45
C ALA A 48 8.75 18.50 4.34
N THR A 49 8.15 17.69 3.46
CA THR A 49 6.70 17.57 3.35
C THR A 49 6.09 17.11 4.67
N LEU A 50 6.63 16.04 5.27
CA LEU A 50 6.19 15.53 6.57
C LEU A 50 6.35 16.58 7.68
N ASP A 51 7.45 17.34 7.68
CA ASP A 51 7.69 18.41 8.65
C ASP A 51 6.68 19.57 8.50
N SER A 52 6.24 19.88 7.28
CA SER A 52 5.27 20.95 6.97
C SER A 52 3.79 20.58 7.19
N LEU A 53 3.49 19.28 7.34
CA LEU A 53 2.11 18.81 7.46
C LEU A 53 1.33 19.44 8.62
N PRO A 54 1.90 19.60 9.84
CA PRO A 54 1.19 20.24 10.94
C PRO A 54 0.79 21.67 10.59
N ASP A 55 1.69 22.43 9.97
CA ASP A 55 1.44 23.82 9.60
C ASP A 55 0.35 23.91 8.53
N TYR A 56 0.33 22.99 7.56
CA TYR A 56 -0.72 22.94 6.53
C TYR A 56 -2.09 22.51 7.11
N LEU A 57 -2.11 21.43 7.90
CA LEU A 57 -3.34 20.80 8.38
C LEU A 57 -4.00 21.56 9.53
N LEU A 58 -3.22 22.30 10.32
CA LEU A 58 -3.69 23.07 11.47
C LEU A 58 -3.65 24.58 11.22
N ASN A 59 -3.50 25.00 9.95
CA ASN A 59 -3.48 26.42 9.58
C ASN A 59 -4.83 27.09 9.84
N GLN A 60 -4.90 27.95 10.86
CA GLN A 60 -6.12 28.70 11.18
C GLN A 60 -6.29 29.95 10.30
N THR A 61 -5.23 30.47 9.70
CA THR A 61 -5.27 31.69 8.89
C THR A 61 -5.88 31.43 7.51
N THR A 62 -5.57 30.28 6.90
CA THR A 62 -6.15 29.84 5.63
C THR A 62 -6.66 28.41 5.78
N PRO A 63 -7.84 28.20 6.40
CA PRO A 63 -8.34 26.88 6.70
C PRO A 63 -8.74 26.15 5.43
N HIS A 64 -8.29 24.90 5.27
CA HIS A 64 -8.78 24.04 4.20
C HIS A 64 -10.14 23.43 4.59
N LYS A 65 -10.89 22.94 3.60
CA LYS A 65 -12.26 22.41 3.79
C LYS A 65 -12.37 21.27 4.80
N SER A 66 -11.27 20.55 5.01
CA SER A 66 -11.19 19.39 5.90
C SER A 66 -10.72 19.71 7.31
N MET A 67 -10.46 20.98 7.64
CA MET A 67 -9.86 21.36 8.94
C MET A 67 -10.69 20.91 10.14
N HIS A 68 -12.01 20.83 9.99
CA HIS A 68 -12.92 20.36 11.03
C HIS A 68 -13.10 18.84 11.06
N HIS A 69 -12.40 18.11 10.20
CA HIS A 69 -12.46 16.67 10.12
C HIS A 69 -11.22 16.05 10.76
N ARG A 70 -11.42 14.97 11.51
CA ARG A 70 -10.31 14.18 12.05
C ARG A 70 -9.52 13.54 10.90
N ILE A 71 -8.20 13.61 10.99
CA ILE A 71 -7.30 12.89 10.08
C ILE A 71 -7.28 11.43 10.48
N GLN A 72 -7.72 10.56 9.57
CA GLN A 72 -7.79 9.12 9.84
C GLN A 72 -6.45 8.43 9.63
N SER A 73 -5.74 8.77 8.55
CA SER A 73 -4.50 8.09 8.19
C SER A 73 -3.60 8.96 7.34
N ILE A 74 -2.29 8.73 7.48
CA ILE A 74 -1.26 9.15 6.54
C ILE A 74 -0.86 7.95 5.69
N ILE A 75 -0.86 8.10 4.37
CA ILE A 75 -0.48 7.04 3.43
C ILE A 75 0.80 7.47 2.71
N LEU A 76 1.83 6.64 2.77
CA LEU A 76 3.10 6.84 2.06
C LEU A 76 3.24 5.75 0.99
N GLU A 77 3.21 6.19 -0.27
CA GLU A 77 3.31 5.38 -1.49
C GLU A 77 4.33 6.04 -2.43
N ASP A 78 5.47 5.46 -2.78
CA ASP A 78 6.10 4.19 -2.42
C ASP A 78 7.43 4.49 -1.70
N ILE A 79 7.69 3.95 -0.51
CA ILE A 79 8.77 4.48 0.36
C ILE A 79 10.16 4.17 -0.19
N ASP A 80 10.31 3.06 -0.90
CA ASP A 80 11.56 2.65 -1.51
C ASP A 80 11.89 3.39 -2.81
N ALA A 81 10.97 4.19 -3.35
CA ALA A 81 11.18 4.98 -4.57
C ALA A 81 12.38 5.94 -4.50
N PHE A 82 12.78 6.36 -3.29
CA PHE A 82 13.91 7.26 -3.07
C PHE A 82 15.19 6.57 -2.61
N ILE A 83 15.17 5.25 -2.39
CA ILE A 83 16.30 4.53 -1.78
C ILE A 83 17.56 4.59 -2.63
N TRP A 84 17.41 4.52 -3.96
CA TRP A 84 18.54 4.67 -4.89
C TRP A 84 19.27 6.01 -4.73
N SER A 85 18.58 7.05 -4.25
CA SER A 85 19.15 8.39 -4.03
C SER A 85 19.84 8.54 -2.67
N ILE A 86 19.65 7.58 -1.75
CA ILE A 86 20.30 7.58 -0.44
C ILE A 86 21.73 7.06 -0.64
N PRO A 87 22.78 7.84 -0.32
CA PRO A 87 24.15 7.46 -0.60
C PRO A 87 24.51 6.11 0.04
N ASN A 88 24.77 5.08 -0.76
CA ASN A 88 25.22 3.78 -0.28
C ASN A 88 26.75 3.74 -0.33
N LYS A 89 27.43 4.04 0.78
CA LYS A 89 28.90 4.01 0.86
C LYS A 89 29.41 2.56 1.01
N ASN A 90 29.19 1.73 0.00
CA ASN A 90 29.79 0.39 -0.09
C ASN A 90 31.05 0.38 -0.98
N THR A 91 31.83 1.46 -0.95
CA THR A 91 33.17 1.51 -1.56
C THR A 91 34.20 1.57 -0.44
N SER A 92 34.72 0.40 -0.08
CA SER A 92 36.09 0.20 0.42
C SER A 92 36.61 1.16 1.50
N SER A 93 36.21 0.98 2.76
CA SER A 93 37.08 1.28 3.92
C SER A 93 36.45 0.79 5.23
N VAL A 94 37.18 -0.06 5.95
CA VAL A 94 36.89 -0.52 7.31
C VAL A 94 37.01 0.68 8.27
N SER A 95 35.92 1.41 8.49
CA SER A 95 35.81 2.44 9.53
C SER A 95 34.34 2.80 9.79
N MET A 96 33.81 2.43 10.97
CA MET A 96 32.59 2.93 11.63
C MET A 96 31.59 3.72 10.74
N SER A 97 31.09 3.12 9.66
CA SER A 97 30.19 3.79 8.73
C SER A 97 28.75 3.56 9.20
N SER A 98 28.14 4.57 9.82
CA SER A 98 26.71 4.57 10.13
C SER A 98 25.92 4.20 8.87
N ASN A 99 25.18 3.10 8.91
CA ASN A 99 24.37 2.62 7.79
C ASN A 99 23.42 3.76 7.35
N THR A 100 23.65 4.32 6.16
CA THR A 100 22.93 5.50 5.65
C THR A 100 21.42 5.25 5.53
N LEU A 101 21.02 4.00 5.27
CA LEU A 101 19.63 3.58 5.33
C LEU A 101 19.08 3.58 6.75
N ALA A 102 19.88 3.24 7.76
CA ALA A 102 19.45 3.35 9.17
C ALA A 102 19.27 4.81 9.59
N VAL A 103 20.12 5.72 9.12
CA VAL A 103 19.96 7.17 9.33
C VAL A 103 18.67 7.66 8.66
N ALA A 104 18.45 7.33 7.39
CA ALA A 104 17.23 7.67 6.67
C ALA A 104 15.99 7.10 7.38
N SER A 105 16.01 5.81 7.74
CA SER A 105 14.94 5.17 8.51
C SER A 105 14.63 5.93 9.80
N THR A 106 15.66 6.33 10.55
CA THR A 106 15.49 7.07 11.80
C THR A 106 14.84 8.44 11.55
N GLN A 107 15.29 9.17 10.52
CA GLN A 107 14.71 10.47 10.14
C GLN A 107 13.23 10.37 9.75
N LEU A 108 12.85 9.34 8.99
CA LEU A 108 11.48 9.07 8.61
C LEU A 108 10.62 8.72 9.83
N ILE A 109 11.07 7.76 10.64
CA ILE A 109 10.35 7.26 11.82
C ILE A 109 10.09 8.36 12.84
N ILE A 110 11.07 9.23 13.11
CA ILE A 110 10.90 10.36 14.04
C ILE A 110 9.75 11.25 13.60
N ARG A 111 9.73 11.64 12.32
CA ARG A 111 8.68 12.51 11.74
C ARG A 111 7.33 11.83 11.73
N LEU A 112 7.29 10.59 11.25
CA LEU A 112 6.05 9.84 11.15
C LEU A 112 5.43 9.57 12.52
N THR A 113 6.25 9.18 13.51
CA THR A 113 5.78 8.96 14.89
C THR A 113 5.28 10.26 15.53
N LYS A 114 5.96 11.39 15.28
CA LYS A 114 5.49 12.71 15.71
C LYS A 114 4.11 13.03 15.13
N LEU A 115 3.93 12.82 13.83
CA LEU A 115 2.65 13.09 13.14
C LEU A 115 1.52 12.15 13.60
N ILE A 116 1.79 10.85 13.68
CA ILE A 116 0.83 9.85 14.18
C ILE A 116 0.30 10.24 15.56
N LYS A 117 1.19 10.67 16.47
CA LYS A 117 0.82 11.11 17.81
C LYS A 117 0.06 12.42 17.79
N LEU A 118 0.58 13.43 17.08
CA LEU A 118 -0.03 14.76 17.01
C LEU A 118 -1.45 14.71 16.44
N LEU A 119 -1.63 13.93 15.37
CA LEU A 119 -2.88 13.85 14.62
C LEU A 119 -3.78 12.70 15.10
N SER A 120 -3.29 11.87 16.03
CA SER A 120 -3.98 10.67 16.53
C SER A 120 -4.50 9.78 15.38
N CYS A 121 -3.64 9.54 14.38
CA CYS A 121 -3.99 8.86 13.13
C CYS A 121 -3.10 7.63 12.87
N GLY A 122 -3.57 6.72 12.02
CA GLY A 122 -2.74 5.59 11.56
C GLY A 122 -1.76 6.00 10.46
N ALA A 123 -0.73 5.19 10.23
CA ALA A 123 0.10 5.31 9.04
C ALA A 123 0.09 4.01 8.24
N VAL A 124 -0.08 4.15 6.92
CA VAL A 124 0.01 3.04 5.96
C VAL A 124 1.20 3.33 5.06
N LEU A 125 2.10 2.37 4.97
CA LEU A 125 3.34 2.48 4.24
C LEU A 125 3.37 1.34 3.21
N THR A 126 3.72 1.66 1.98
CA THR A 126 3.95 0.69 0.93
C THR A 126 5.40 0.74 0.48
N SER A 127 5.88 -0.41 0.03
CA SER A 127 7.24 -0.62 -0.45
C SER A 127 7.27 -1.87 -1.30
N HIS A 128 8.09 -1.90 -2.34
CA HIS A 128 8.44 -3.17 -2.96
C HIS A 128 9.32 -4.01 -2.03
N SER A 129 9.15 -5.33 -2.13
CA SER A 129 10.01 -6.24 -1.39
C SER A 129 11.39 -6.32 -2.02
N THR A 130 12.43 -6.20 -1.19
CA THR A 130 13.82 -6.45 -1.61
C THR A 130 14.12 -7.93 -1.82
N SER A 131 13.27 -8.85 -1.33
CA SER A 131 13.49 -10.29 -1.38
C SER A 131 12.16 -11.06 -1.33
N GLN A 132 11.91 -11.87 -2.35
CA GLN A 132 10.68 -12.65 -2.52
C GLN A 132 10.41 -13.67 -1.40
N SER A 133 11.45 -14.09 -0.65
CA SER A 133 11.28 -15.04 0.46
C SER A 133 11.07 -14.35 1.81
N SER A 134 11.63 -13.16 2.01
CA SER A 134 11.62 -12.49 3.32
C SER A 134 10.62 -11.35 3.43
N TYR A 135 10.06 -10.87 2.31
CA TYR A 135 9.07 -9.78 2.25
C TYR A 135 9.49 -8.56 3.07
N ARG A 136 10.80 -8.29 3.12
CA ARG A 136 11.36 -7.23 3.96
C ARG A 136 11.41 -5.91 3.19
N PRO A 137 10.78 -4.84 3.70
CA PRO A 137 10.93 -3.51 3.13
C PRO A 137 12.34 -3.00 3.42
N ALA A 138 12.87 -2.18 2.52
CA ALA A 138 14.19 -1.56 2.75
C ALA A 138 14.13 -0.41 3.78
N LEU A 139 12.97 0.25 3.92
CA LEU A 139 12.68 1.26 4.93
C LEU A 139 11.23 1.13 5.42
N PRO A 140 10.92 1.42 6.70
CA PRO A 140 11.87 1.63 7.80
C PRO A 140 12.65 0.35 8.14
N THR A 141 13.92 0.47 8.51
CA THR A 141 14.77 -0.67 8.90
C THR A 141 14.36 -1.26 10.25
N SER A 142 13.77 -0.43 11.11
CA SER A 142 13.32 -0.78 12.47
C SER A 142 12.24 0.21 12.94
N TRP A 143 11.42 -0.23 13.87
CA TRP A 143 10.40 0.60 14.52
C TRP A 143 10.76 0.86 15.99
N PRO A 144 10.35 2.00 16.58
CA PRO A 144 10.54 2.26 18.00
C PRO A 144 9.81 1.21 18.84
N GLN A 145 10.37 0.91 20.02
CA GLN A 145 9.75 -0.02 20.96
C GLN A 145 8.31 0.42 21.32
N GLY A 146 7.39 -0.54 21.39
CA GLY A 146 5.98 -0.29 21.67
C GLY A 146 5.14 0.16 20.48
N THR A 147 5.75 0.34 19.29
CA THR A 147 4.97 0.60 18.06
C THR A 147 4.27 -0.67 17.61
N SER A 148 2.93 -0.64 17.54
CA SER A 148 2.17 -1.73 16.93
C SER A 148 2.28 -1.64 15.41
N VAL A 149 2.97 -2.61 14.80
CA VAL A 149 3.20 -2.67 13.36
C VAL A 149 2.63 -3.97 12.83
N THR A 150 1.69 -3.85 11.89
CA THR A 150 1.22 -4.98 11.10
C THR A 150 1.83 -4.86 9.72
N ARG A 151 2.54 -5.90 9.27
CA ARG A 151 3.07 -5.98 7.91
C ARG A 151 2.29 -7.02 7.14
N LEU A 152 1.88 -6.66 5.95
CA LEU A 152 1.18 -7.52 5.02
C LEU A 152 2.07 -7.71 3.80
N ALA A 153 2.30 -8.95 3.40
CA ALA A 153 2.85 -9.27 2.10
C ALA A 153 1.69 -9.41 1.13
N ILE A 154 1.84 -8.81 -0.05
CA ILE A 154 0.87 -8.91 -1.14
C ILE A 154 1.64 -9.36 -2.37
N ARG A 155 1.13 -10.39 -3.05
CA ARG A 155 1.65 -10.80 -4.36
C ARG A 155 0.53 -11.11 -5.32
N ARG A 156 0.82 -10.96 -6.61
CA ARG A 156 0.00 -11.55 -7.66
C ARG A 156 0.26 -13.06 -7.67
N VAL A 157 -0.78 -13.87 -7.83
CA VAL A 157 -0.63 -15.31 -7.98
C VAL A 157 -0.03 -15.60 -9.35
N ASP A 158 1.15 -16.21 -9.36
CA ASP A 158 1.82 -16.61 -10.60
C ASP A 158 1.11 -17.80 -11.24
N VAL A 159 1.05 -17.79 -12.58
CA VAL A 159 0.59 -18.95 -13.34
C VAL A 159 1.77 -19.91 -13.52
N PRO A 160 1.65 -21.18 -13.09
CA PRO A 160 2.70 -22.16 -13.26
C PRO A 160 3.11 -22.27 -14.73
N LYS A 161 4.42 -22.27 -14.99
CA LYS A 161 4.96 -22.56 -16.32
C LYS A 161 4.53 -23.96 -16.75
N PHE A 162 4.47 -24.19 -18.06
CA PHE A 162 4.27 -25.53 -18.59
C PHE A 162 5.36 -26.48 -18.10
N ALA A 163 4.99 -27.75 -17.87
CA ALA A 163 5.95 -28.77 -17.51
C ALA A 163 7.03 -28.88 -18.62
N PRO A 164 8.30 -29.07 -18.26
CA PRO A 164 9.32 -29.38 -19.25
C PRO A 164 8.89 -30.61 -20.07
N ALA A 165 9.03 -30.52 -21.40
CA ALA A 165 8.65 -31.57 -22.36
C ALA A 165 7.14 -31.88 -22.51
N ILE A 166 6.24 -30.96 -22.12
CA ILE A 166 4.82 -31.05 -22.50
C ILE A 166 4.67 -31.01 -24.03
N SER A 167 3.73 -31.77 -24.58
CA SER A 167 3.37 -31.66 -26.01
C SER A 167 2.59 -30.37 -26.27
N VAL A 168 2.55 -29.94 -27.55
CA VAL A 168 1.79 -28.75 -27.95
C VAL A 168 0.30 -28.96 -27.71
N GLU A 169 -0.21 -30.17 -27.98
CA GLU A 169 -1.60 -30.55 -27.83
C GLU A 169 -2.04 -30.56 -26.36
N GLU A 170 -1.16 -31.03 -25.46
CA GLU A 170 -1.40 -30.97 -24.01
C GLU A 170 -1.33 -29.54 -23.49
N ALA A 171 -0.38 -28.73 -23.97
CA ALA A 171 -0.28 -27.33 -23.63
C ALA A 171 -1.51 -26.53 -24.07
N GLU A 172 -2.10 -26.83 -25.23
CA GLU A 172 -3.33 -26.20 -25.71
C GLU A 172 -4.56 -26.56 -24.88
N LYS A 173 -4.68 -27.81 -24.43
CA LYS A 173 -5.73 -28.22 -23.47
C LYS A 173 -5.60 -27.48 -22.15
N GLU A 174 -4.38 -27.30 -21.68
CA GLU A 174 -4.05 -26.60 -20.44
C GLU A 174 -4.16 -25.07 -20.55
N ARG A 175 -4.08 -24.52 -21.78
CA ARG A 175 -4.07 -23.08 -22.06
C ARG A 175 -5.34 -22.37 -21.59
N LEU A 176 -6.52 -22.95 -21.84
CA LEU A 176 -7.80 -22.33 -21.50
C LEU A 176 -8.00 -22.21 -19.99
N GLN A 177 -7.66 -23.25 -19.23
CA GLN A 177 -7.74 -23.26 -17.76
C GLN A 177 -6.72 -22.29 -17.14
N ARG A 178 -5.54 -22.13 -17.76
CA ARG A 178 -4.50 -21.20 -17.29
C ARG A 178 -4.79 -19.75 -17.63
N TRP A 179 -5.35 -19.46 -18.82
CA TRP A 179 -5.78 -18.12 -19.21
C TRP A 179 -6.88 -17.58 -18.32
N GLU A 180 -7.75 -18.45 -17.82
CA GLU A 180 -8.74 -18.11 -16.80
C GLU A 180 -8.09 -17.66 -15.48
N VAL A 181 -6.97 -18.25 -15.06
CA VAL A 181 -6.21 -17.79 -13.88
C VAL A 181 -5.54 -16.43 -14.12
N VAL A 182 -4.96 -16.21 -15.32
CA VAL A 182 -4.38 -14.91 -15.70
C VAL A 182 -5.44 -13.81 -15.76
N SER A 183 -6.59 -14.10 -16.36
CA SER A 183 -7.68 -13.15 -16.56
C SER A 183 -8.40 -12.77 -15.28
N ARG A 184 -8.40 -13.65 -14.26
CA ARG A 184 -9.03 -13.43 -12.96
C ARG A 184 -8.28 -12.46 -12.04
N GLY A 185 -7.04 -12.05 -12.36
CA GLY A 185 -6.32 -11.01 -11.62
C GLY A 185 -6.21 -11.32 -10.11
N ARG A 186 -5.87 -12.56 -9.75
CA ARG A 186 -5.85 -13.04 -8.36
C ARG A 186 -4.60 -12.58 -7.62
N PHE A 187 -4.78 -12.13 -6.40
CA PHE A 187 -3.76 -11.72 -5.45
C PHE A 187 -3.91 -12.50 -4.15
N GLU A 188 -2.79 -12.68 -3.47
CA GLU A 188 -2.72 -13.22 -2.11
C GLU A 188 -2.18 -12.14 -1.18
N CYS A 189 -2.79 -12.03 0.00
CA CYS A 189 -2.34 -11.16 1.08
C CYS A 189 -2.24 -11.96 2.38
N TRP A 190 -1.13 -11.85 3.10
CA TRP A 190 -0.94 -12.51 4.39
C TRP A 190 -0.05 -11.69 5.31
N LYS A 191 -0.15 -11.96 6.61
CA LYS A 191 0.65 -11.28 7.62
C LYS A 191 2.10 -11.78 7.60
N VAL A 192 3.07 -10.88 7.69
CA VAL A 192 4.51 -11.23 7.73
C VAL A 192 5.23 -10.60 8.92
N GLY A 193 6.15 -11.35 9.55
CA GLY A 193 6.96 -10.87 10.68
C GLY A 193 6.50 -11.39 12.04
N ALA A 194 6.79 -10.61 13.09
CA ALA A 194 6.51 -10.99 14.45
C ALA A 194 5.02 -11.29 14.66
N GLY A 195 4.72 -12.49 15.17
CA GLY A 195 3.36 -12.95 15.42
C GLY A 195 2.54 -13.27 14.16
N ALA A 196 3.19 -13.49 13.01
CA ALA A 196 2.55 -14.15 11.87
C ALA A 196 2.40 -15.65 12.18
N ARG A 197 1.21 -16.21 11.91
CA ARG A 197 0.96 -17.65 11.97
C ARG A 197 0.75 -18.20 10.57
N ASP A 198 1.18 -19.44 10.35
CA ASP A 198 0.92 -20.13 9.09
C ASP A 198 -0.60 -20.19 8.84
N GLY A 199 -1.02 -19.77 7.65
CA GLY A 199 -2.44 -19.70 7.26
C GLY A 199 -3.18 -18.41 7.58
N GLU A 200 -2.56 -17.39 8.18
CA GLU A 200 -3.16 -16.05 8.36
C GLU A 200 -3.07 -15.21 7.07
N GLY A 201 -3.96 -15.50 6.11
CA GLY A 201 -4.06 -14.76 4.86
C GLY A 201 -5.40 -14.90 4.17
N PHE A 202 -5.57 -14.15 3.09
CA PHE A 202 -6.73 -14.24 2.19
C PHE A 202 -6.30 -14.00 0.75
N ALA A 203 -7.04 -14.59 -0.18
CA ALA A 203 -6.91 -14.30 -1.58
C ALA A 203 -8.03 -13.33 -2.00
N PHE A 204 -7.75 -12.50 -2.99
CA PHE A 204 -8.73 -11.61 -3.56
C PHE A 204 -8.49 -11.43 -5.06
N ARG A 205 -9.55 -11.10 -5.78
CA ARG A 205 -9.49 -10.83 -7.22
C ARG A 205 -9.69 -9.35 -7.46
N VAL A 206 -8.92 -8.81 -8.40
CA VAL A 206 -9.06 -7.43 -8.86
C VAL A 206 -9.51 -7.46 -10.31
N GLY A 207 -10.80 -7.20 -10.52
CA GLY A 207 -11.44 -7.12 -11.84
C GLY A 207 -12.23 -5.81 -11.99
N LYS A 208 -13.52 -5.90 -12.34
CA LYS A 208 -14.42 -4.73 -12.25
C LYS A 208 -14.68 -4.31 -10.80
N ALA A 209 -14.69 -5.29 -9.88
CA ALA A 209 -14.81 -5.13 -8.43
C ALA A 209 -13.64 -5.82 -7.71
N ILE A 210 -13.55 -5.63 -6.39
CA ILE A 210 -12.67 -6.41 -5.50
C ILE A 210 -13.52 -7.51 -4.86
N GLU A 211 -13.19 -8.77 -5.15
CA GLU A 211 -13.85 -9.93 -4.57
C GLU A 211 -12.89 -10.65 -3.63
N VAL A 212 -13.24 -10.72 -2.34
CA VAL A 212 -12.43 -11.42 -1.32
C VAL A 212 -12.87 -12.88 -1.26
N GLU A 213 -11.95 -13.80 -1.56
CA GLU A 213 -12.15 -15.23 -1.36
C GLU A 213 -11.96 -15.50 0.14
N ARG A 214 -13.03 -15.87 0.86
CA ARG A 214 -12.89 -16.29 2.27
C ARG A 214 -11.91 -17.46 2.37
N GLY A 215 -10.92 -17.33 3.25
CA GLY A 215 -9.69 -18.13 3.25
C GLY A 215 -9.89 -19.65 3.27
N GLY A 216 -9.29 -20.32 2.27
CA GLY A 216 -8.89 -21.72 2.35
C GLY A 216 -7.40 -21.78 2.70
N ARG A 217 -7.03 -22.75 3.56
CA ARG A 217 -5.65 -23.03 4.01
C ARG A 217 -4.68 -22.98 2.83
N GLY A 218 -3.66 -22.12 2.94
CA GLY A 218 -2.49 -22.15 2.05
C GLY A 218 -1.68 -23.43 2.24
#